data_AF-A0A1F8QNS0-F1
#
_entry.id   AF-A0A1F8QNS0-F1
#
_cell.length_a   1.000
_cell.length_b   1.000
_cell.length_c   1.000
_cell.angle_alpha   90.00
_cell.angle_beta   90.00
_cell.angle_gamma   90.00
#
_symmetry.space_group_name_H-M   'P 1'
#
loop_
_entity.id
_entity.type
_entity.pdbx_description
1 polymer ?
#
loop_
_entity_poly.entity_id
_entity_poly.type
_entity_poly.pdbx_seq_one_letter_code
_entity_poly.pdbx_strand_id
1 'polypeptide(L)'
;MYWLGLVENQVEHINLTHTYIGRRLVRASDWNEEVEFGIKALDNTLDQIATQDIHKARTVKNYFHSMKNVFDQLNTVMKRTGTIVCVIGNSVCCKVSIPTADFIAELTSDHFVLKNRFSYAIRNHYMQYGLWNGDGIKQEHVLVMKPK
;
A
#
# COMPACT_ATOMS: atom_id res chain seq x y z
N MET A 1 -17.21 -7.20 -5.34
CA MET A 1 -17.08 -6.86 -6.78
C MET A 1 -18.34 -7.15 -7.57
N TYR A 2 -19.04 -8.26 -7.33
CA TYR A 2 -20.37 -8.51 -7.90
C TYR A 2 -21.34 -7.34 -7.70
N TRP A 3 -21.39 -6.78 -6.49
CA TRP A 3 -22.25 -5.63 -6.18
C TRP A 3 -21.90 -4.36 -6.97
N LEU A 4 -20.64 -4.20 -7.39
CA LEU A 4 -20.21 -3.09 -8.25
C LEU A 4 -20.42 -3.38 -9.75
N GLY A 5 -20.96 -4.54 -10.11
CA GLY A 5 -21.13 -4.97 -11.51
C GLY A 5 -19.81 -5.21 -12.24
N LEU A 6 -18.70 -5.40 -11.52
CA LEU A 6 -17.37 -5.58 -12.12
C LEU A 6 -17.04 -7.03 -12.47
N VAL A 7 -17.84 -7.98 -11.97
CA VAL A 7 -17.76 -9.41 -12.26
C VAL A 7 -19.15 -10.02 -12.21
N GLU A 8 -19.44 -10.96 -13.10
CA GLU A 8 -20.74 -11.65 -13.19
C GLU A 8 -20.67 -13.08 -12.65
N ASN A 9 -19.49 -13.69 -12.66
CA ASN A 9 -19.28 -15.08 -12.26
C ASN A 9 -18.00 -15.30 -11.45
N GLN A 10 -17.87 -16.50 -10.89
CA GLN A 10 -16.77 -16.87 -10.02
C GLN A 10 -15.40 -16.87 -10.72
N VAL A 11 -15.36 -17.21 -12.00
CA VAL A 11 -14.11 -17.23 -12.78
C VAL A 11 -13.57 -15.81 -12.94
N GLU A 12 -14.43 -14.87 -13.32
CA GLU A 12 -14.07 -13.45 -13.38
C GLU A 12 -13.65 -12.90 -12.03
N HIS A 13 -14.36 -13.26 -10.95
CA HIS A 13 -13.98 -12.84 -9.60
C HIS A 13 -12.58 -13.33 -9.21
N ILE A 14 -12.25 -14.60 -9.49
CA ILE A 14 -10.91 -15.15 -9.24
C ILE A 14 -9.87 -14.41 -10.07
N ASN A 15 -10.13 -14.21 -11.37
CA ASN A 15 -9.20 -13.50 -12.25
C ASN A 15 -8.93 -12.06 -11.75
N LEU A 16 -9.98 -11.36 -11.31
CA LEU A 16 -9.86 -10.00 -10.78
C LEU A 16 -9.08 -9.94 -9.46
N THR A 17 -9.10 -10.99 -8.63
CA THR A 17 -8.30 -11.00 -7.40
C THR A 17 -6.79 -10.88 -7.67
N HIS A 18 -6.35 -11.24 -8.88
CA HIS A 18 -4.96 -11.07 -9.28
C HIS A 18 -4.57 -9.60 -9.53
N THR A 19 -5.53 -8.69 -9.67
CA THR A 19 -5.27 -7.26 -9.86
C THR A 19 -5.43 -6.46 -8.56
N TYR A 20 -5.80 -7.11 -7.45
CA TYR A 20 -5.97 -6.42 -6.17
C TYR A 20 -4.64 -5.95 -5.58
N ILE A 21 -4.67 -4.72 -5.07
CA ILE A 21 -3.58 -4.16 -4.27
C ILE A 21 -3.59 -4.81 -2.88
N GLY A 22 -2.42 -5.16 -2.37
CA GLY A 22 -2.28 -5.73 -1.01
C GLY A 22 -2.69 -7.20 -0.90
N ARG A 23 -2.75 -7.94 -2.02
CA ARG A 23 -2.99 -9.39 -2.01
C ARG A 23 -1.85 -10.15 -1.32
N ARG A 24 -2.20 -11.25 -0.63
CA ARG A 24 -1.26 -12.08 0.15
C ARG A 24 -0.20 -12.79 -0.69
N LEU A 25 -0.53 -13.13 -1.94
CA LEU A 25 0.33 -13.89 -2.85
C LEU A 25 0.36 -13.19 -4.19
N VAL A 26 1.58 -12.85 -4.62
CA VAL A 26 1.88 -12.29 -5.93
C VAL A 26 2.53 -13.40 -6.74
N ARG A 27 1.92 -13.77 -7.87
CA ARG A 27 2.51 -14.77 -8.77
C ARG A 27 3.77 -14.18 -9.41
N ALA A 28 4.73 -15.04 -9.73
CA ALA A 28 5.92 -14.63 -10.47
C ALA A 28 5.56 -14.06 -11.86
N SER A 29 4.47 -14.52 -12.49
CA SER A 29 3.95 -13.98 -13.75
C SER A 29 3.43 -12.54 -13.66
N ASP A 30 2.98 -12.13 -12.48
CA ASP A 30 2.38 -10.82 -12.24
C ASP A 30 3.43 -9.83 -11.72
N TRP A 31 4.68 -10.27 -11.66
CA TRP A 31 5.78 -9.59 -11.02
C TRP A 31 6.66 -8.90 -12.07
N ASN A 32 7.02 -7.64 -11.81
CA ASN A 32 8.02 -6.92 -12.58
C ASN A 32 9.26 -6.71 -11.70
N GLU A 33 10.38 -7.35 -12.06
CA GLU A 33 11.62 -7.33 -11.27
C GLU A 33 12.27 -5.95 -11.21
N GLU A 34 12.03 -5.10 -12.22
CA GLU A 34 12.78 -3.86 -12.48
C GLU A 34 12.25 -2.61 -11.75
N VAL A 35 11.29 -2.74 -10.83
CA VAL A 35 10.76 -1.56 -10.13
C VAL A 35 11.76 -1.07 -9.09
N GLU A 36 12.33 0.12 -9.31
CA GLU A 36 13.08 0.90 -8.32
C GLU A 36 12.21 2.07 -7.84
N PHE A 37 12.14 2.29 -6.52
CA PHE A 37 11.36 3.40 -5.97
C PHE A 37 12.17 4.69 -5.83
N GLY A 38 13.50 4.59 -5.81
CA GLY A 38 14.39 5.72 -5.51
C GLY A 38 14.34 6.17 -4.04
N ILE A 39 13.70 5.38 -3.16
CA ILE A 39 13.51 5.67 -1.74
C ILE A 39 14.41 4.71 -0.96
N LYS A 40 15.61 5.15 -0.62
CA LYS A 40 16.63 4.32 0.04
C LYS A 40 16.11 3.59 1.29
N ALA A 41 15.27 4.25 2.09
CA ALA A 41 14.71 3.64 3.29
C ALA A 41 13.72 2.50 2.98
N LEU A 42 12.94 2.63 1.91
CA LEU A 42 12.04 1.58 1.42
C LEU A 42 12.84 0.43 0.82
N ASP A 43 13.83 0.72 -0.01
CA ASP A 43 14.68 -0.30 -0.65
C ASP A 43 15.41 -1.14 0.41
N ASN A 44 16.03 -0.49 1.41
CA ASN A 44 16.64 -1.19 2.55
C ASN A 44 15.63 -2.04 3.34
N THR A 45 14.39 -1.56 3.51
CA THR A 45 13.33 -2.32 4.19
C THR A 45 12.96 -3.57 3.40
N LEU A 46 12.89 -3.47 2.07
CA LEU A 46 12.61 -4.60 1.19
C LEU A 46 13.74 -5.64 1.24
N ASP A 47 15.00 -5.21 1.25
CA ASP A 47 16.16 -6.10 1.38
C ASP A 47 16.14 -6.84 2.72
N GLN A 48 15.84 -6.14 3.83
CA GLN A 48 15.69 -6.76 5.15
C GLN A 48 14.58 -7.81 5.18
N ILE A 49 13.46 -7.58 4.49
CA ILE A 49 12.39 -8.57 4.39
C ILE A 49 12.84 -9.73 3.49
N ALA A 50 13.54 -9.45 2.39
CA ALA A 50 13.98 -10.45 1.41
C ALA A 50 14.98 -11.45 2.01
N THR A 51 15.87 -10.99 2.91
CA THR A 51 16.78 -11.89 3.66
C THR A 51 16.05 -12.91 4.53
N GLN A 52 14.81 -12.63 4.92
CA GLN A 52 13.98 -13.54 5.72
C GLN A 52 12.98 -14.34 4.88
N ASP A 53 12.33 -13.69 3.91
CA ASP A 53 11.31 -14.27 3.04
C ASP A 53 11.16 -13.44 1.75
N ILE A 54 11.71 -13.98 0.65
CA ILE A 54 11.67 -13.34 -0.67
C ILE A 54 10.23 -13.18 -1.21
N HIS A 55 9.30 -14.08 -0.88
CA HIS A 55 7.93 -14.01 -1.36
C HIS A 55 7.16 -12.88 -0.67
N LYS A 56 7.42 -12.66 0.62
CA LYS A 56 6.88 -11.51 1.34
C LYS A 56 7.50 -10.20 0.87
N ALA A 57 8.80 -10.16 0.60
CA ALA A 57 9.44 -8.98 0.01
C ALA A 57 8.80 -8.60 -1.34
N ARG A 58 8.56 -9.59 -2.22
CA ARG A 58 7.82 -9.39 -3.49
C ARG A 58 6.41 -8.86 -3.26
N THR A 59 5.72 -9.36 -2.23
CA THR A 59 4.36 -8.90 -1.89
C THR A 59 4.36 -7.43 -1.45
N VAL A 60 5.29 -7.04 -0.57
CA VAL A 60 5.43 -5.65 -0.11
C VAL A 60 5.86 -4.74 -1.26
N LYS A 61 6.82 -5.17 -2.09
CA LYS A 61 7.27 -4.42 -3.26
C LYS A 61 6.12 -4.22 -4.26
N ASN A 62 5.31 -5.25 -4.53
CA ASN A 62 4.12 -5.15 -5.38
C ASN A 62 3.10 -4.14 -4.85
N TYR A 63 2.89 -4.12 -3.53
CA TYR A 63 2.00 -3.15 -2.90
C TYR A 63 2.43 -1.71 -3.19
N PHE A 64 3.70 -1.36 -2.92
CA PHE A 64 4.21 -0.02 -3.17
C PHE A 64 4.21 0.35 -4.66
N HIS A 65 4.55 -0.59 -5.54
CA HIS A 65 4.45 -0.38 -6.99
C HIS A 65 3.01 -0.07 -7.43
N SER A 66 2.05 -0.87 -6.94
CA SER A 66 0.64 -0.66 -7.25
C SER A 66 0.11 0.67 -6.71
N MET A 67 0.52 1.04 -5.49
CA MET A 67 0.17 2.34 -4.91
C MET A 67 0.78 3.50 -5.71
N LYS A 68 2.03 3.37 -6.17
CA LYS A 68 2.65 4.35 -7.08
C LYS A 68 1.76 4.56 -8.30
N ASN A 69 1.37 3.47 -8.97
CA ASN A 69 0.52 3.53 -10.17
C ASN A 69 -0.83 4.20 -9.88
N VAL A 70 -1.44 3.93 -8.70
CA VAL A 70 -2.66 4.62 -8.27
C VAL A 70 -2.43 6.13 -8.18
N PHE A 71 -1.36 6.57 -7.51
CA PHE A 71 -1.09 7.99 -7.35
C PHE A 71 -0.68 8.68 -8.66
N ASP A 72 0.05 7.99 -9.54
CA ASP A 72 0.38 8.48 -10.87
C ASP A 72 -0.91 8.71 -11.69
N GLN A 73 -1.85 7.76 -11.65
CA GLN A 73 -3.16 7.92 -12.30
C GLN A 73 -4.02 9.01 -11.64
N LEU A 74 -4.00 9.12 -10.30
CA LEU A 74 -4.70 10.20 -9.61
C LEU A 74 -4.17 11.57 -10.05
N ASN A 75 -2.85 11.70 -10.24
CA ASN A 75 -2.25 12.95 -10.69
C ASN A 75 -2.73 13.37 -12.09
N THR A 76 -3.02 12.42 -12.99
CA THR A 76 -3.51 12.76 -14.34
C THR A 76 -4.96 13.21 -14.37
N VAL A 77 -5.81 12.70 -13.47
CA VAL A 77 -7.26 12.98 -13.47
C VAL A 77 -7.67 14.07 -12.47
N MET A 78 -6.81 14.41 -11.50
CA MET A 78 -7.17 15.32 -10.42
C MET A 78 -7.11 16.79 -10.83
N LYS A 79 -8.12 17.57 -10.42
CA LYS A 79 -8.11 19.03 -10.53
C LYS A 79 -7.02 19.61 -9.63
N ARG A 80 -6.35 20.70 -10.05
CA ARG A 80 -5.31 21.38 -9.23
C ARG A 80 -5.80 21.85 -7.85
N THR A 81 -7.10 22.10 -7.70
CA THR A 81 -7.73 22.48 -6.42
C THR A 81 -8.20 21.28 -5.59
N GLY A 82 -8.04 20.05 -6.12
CA GLY A 82 -8.42 18.81 -5.47
C GLY A 82 -7.63 18.54 -4.20
N THR A 83 -8.18 17.65 -3.36
CA THR A 83 -7.55 17.19 -2.12
C THR A 83 -7.64 15.67 -2.08
N ILE A 84 -6.49 15.01 -1.86
CA ILE A 84 -6.44 13.58 -1.56
C ILE A 84 -6.43 13.41 -0.05
N VAL A 85 -7.29 12.54 0.43
CA VAL A 85 -7.23 12.01 1.80
C VAL A 85 -6.95 10.52 1.70
N CYS A 86 -5.76 10.11 2.13
CA CYS A 86 -5.33 8.71 2.13
C CYS A 86 -5.20 8.22 3.56
N VAL A 87 -5.98 7.21 3.93
CA VAL A 87 -5.89 6.55 5.23
C VAL A 87 -5.04 5.30 5.09
N ILE A 88 -3.95 5.22 5.85
CA ILE A 88 -2.99 4.13 5.75
C ILE A 88 -2.37 3.82 7.11
N GLY A 89 -2.26 2.54 7.42
CA GLY A 89 -1.60 2.07 8.64
C GLY A 89 -0.16 1.65 8.36
N ASN A 90 0.72 1.89 9.33
CA ASN A 90 2.03 1.25 9.33
C ASN A 90 1.87 -0.25 9.59
N SER A 91 2.71 -1.05 8.96
CA SER A 91 2.60 -2.51 9.00
C SER A 91 3.89 -3.15 9.52
N VAL A 92 3.82 -4.43 9.85
CA VAL A 92 4.98 -5.25 10.21
C VAL A 92 4.99 -6.48 9.32
N CYS A 93 6.14 -6.80 8.74
CA CYS A 93 6.33 -8.00 7.92
C CYS A 93 7.67 -8.63 8.28
N CYS A 94 7.69 -9.93 8.59
CA CYS A 94 8.92 -10.62 9.01
C CYS A 94 9.63 -9.90 10.18
N LYS A 95 8.86 -9.41 11.17
CA LYS A 95 9.37 -8.59 12.29
C LYS A 95 10.08 -7.28 11.86
N VAL A 96 10.04 -6.92 10.59
CA VAL A 96 10.51 -5.64 10.06
C VAL A 96 9.35 -4.66 10.09
N SER A 97 9.54 -3.53 10.76
CA SER A 97 8.56 -2.43 10.75
C SER A 97 8.59 -1.74 9.40
N ILE A 98 7.43 -1.59 8.77
CA ILE A 98 7.25 -0.90 7.50
C ILE A 98 6.52 0.41 7.81
N PRO A 99 7.21 1.56 7.82
CA PRO A 99 6.59 2.88 7.99
C PRO A 99 5.84 3.29 6.71
N THR A 100 4.77 2.55 6.39
CA THR A 100 4.04 2.65 5.12
C THR A 100 3.54 4.06 4.84
N ALA A 101 3.09 4.79 5.87
CA ALA A 101 2.65 6.18 5.72
C ALA A 101 3.77 7.11 5.23
N ASP A 102 4.98 6.93 5.75
CA ASP A 102 6.15 7.75 5.38
C ASP A 102 6.58 7.41 3.95
N PHE A 103 6.64 6.12 3.62
CA PHE A 103 6.97 5.68 2.26
C PHE A 103 5.96 6.15 1.22
N ILE A 104 4.66 6.14 1.51
CA ILE A 104 3.66 6.69 0.59
C ILE A 104 3.80 8.22 0.44
N ALA A 105 4.06 8.95 1.53
CA ALA A 105 4.27 10.39 1.44
C ALA A 105 5.48 10.75 0.57
N GLU A 106 6.57 9.98 0.66
CA GLU A 106 7.77 10.17 -0.15
C GLU A 106 7.55 9.73 -1.61
N LEU A 107 6.94 8.56 -1.83
CA LEU A 107 6.64 8.00 -3.15
C LEU A 107 5.75 8.91 -4.01
N THR A 108 4.92 9.71 -3.36
CA THR A 108 3.97 10.63 -4.03
C THR A 108 4.49 12.05 -4.10
N SER A 109 5.66 12.32 -3.52
CA SER A 109 6.17 13.68 -3.31
C SER A 109 6.43 14.42 -4.63
N ASP A 110 6.72 13.74 -5.73
CA ASP A 110 6.92 14.38 -7.04
C ASP A 110 5.63 14.98 -7.63
N HIS A 111 4.47 14.46 -7.25
CA HIS A 111 3.18 14.85 -7.80
C HIS A 111 2.31 15.62 -6.80
N PHE A 112 2.53 15.40 -5.51
CA PHE A 112 1.67 15.92 -4.46
C PHE A 112 2.48 16.57 -3.34
N VAL A 113 1.86 17.57 -2.70
CA VAL A 113 2.38 18.20 -1.49
C VAL A 113 1.56 17.71 -0.30
N LEU A 114 2.24 17.09 0.67
CA LEU A 114 1.64 16.77 1.97
C LEU A 114 1.32 18.08 2.71
N LYS A 115 0.03 18.33 2.98
CA LYS A 115 -0.43 19.52 3.70
C LYS A 115 -0.68 19.25 5.16
N ASN A 116 -1.13 18.05 5.50
CA ASN A 116 -1.32 17.65 6.88
C ASN A 116 -1.19 16.14 7.04
N ARG A 117 -0.83 15.70 8.24
CA ARG A 117 -0.83 14.30 8.66
C ARG A 117 -1.47 14.21 10.03
N PHE A 118 -2.54 13.44 10.11
CA PHE A 118 -3.12 13.06 11.40
C PHE A 118 -2.75 11.61 11.70
N SER A 119 -2.71 11.26 12.98
CA SER A 119 -2.62 9.88 13.41
C SER A 119 -3.58 9.62 14.55
N TYR A 120 -4.08 8.39 14.61
CA TYR A 120 -4.89 7.96 15.73
C TYR A 120 -4.58 6.50 16.07
N ALA A 121 -4.57 6.21 17.36
CA ALA A 121 -4.45 4.85 17.86
C ALA A 121 -5.79 4.13 17.67
N ILE A 122 -5.75 2.92 17.11
CA ILE A 122 -6.96 2.11 16.94
C ILE A 122 -7.36 1.57 18.33
N ARG A 123 -8.41 2.13 18.93
CA ARG A 123 -8.81 1.85 20.33
C ARG A 123 -9.86 0.73 20.49
N ASN A 124 -10.50 0.25 19.43
CA ASN A 124 -11.65 -0.66 19.55
C ASN A 124 -11.46 -2.02 18.84
N HIS A 125 -11.52 -3.10 19.63
CA HIS A 125 -11.18 -4.49 19.28
C HIS A 125 -12.31 -5.29 18.60
N TYR A 126 -13.48 -4.69 18.35
CA TYR A 126 -14.59 -5.40 17.67
C TYR A 126 -14.32 -5.71 16.20
N MET A 127 -13.30 -5.06 15.60
CA MET A 127 -12.64 -5.55 14.41
C MET A 127 -11.28 -6.10 14.83
N GLN A 128 -11.13 -7.42 14.86
CA GLN A 128 -9.87 -8.11 15.19
C GLN A 128 -8.81 -7.83 14.12
N TYR A 129 -8.20 -6.65 14.13
CA TYR A 129 -6.96 -6.37 13.40
C TYR A 129 -5.71 -6.74 14.20
N GLY A 130 -5.88 -7.27 15.42
CA GLY A 130 -4.83 -7.98 16.13
C GLY A 130 -4.72 -9.39 15.55
N LEU A 131 -3.83 -9.58 14.57
CA LEU A 131 -3.37 -10.93 14.22
C LEU A 131 -2.78 -11.58 15.48
N TRP A 132 -3.05 -12.87 15.68
CA TRP A 132 -2.59 -13.65 16.86
C TRP A 132 -1.08 -13.60 17.12
N ASN A 133 -0.30 -13.09 16.16
CA ASN A 133 1.15 -12.94 16.20
C ASN A 133 1.65 -11.53 16.61
N GLY A 134 0.75 -10.57 16.86
CA GLY A 134 1.13 -9.20 17.25
C GLY A 134 1.45 -8.24 16.11
N ASP A 135 1.33 -8.67 14.85
CA ASP A 135 1.64 -7.89 13.63
C ASP A 135 0.49 -7.00 13.14
N GLY A 136 -0.49 -6.72 14.01
CA GLY A 136 -1.62 -5.86 13.69
C GLY A 136 -1.26 -4.39 13.53
N ILE A 137 -1.99 -3.67 12.69
CA ILE A 137 -1.89 -2.21 12.60
C ILE A 137 -2.42 -1.61 13.91
N LYS A 138 -1.55 -0.90 14.64
CA LYS A 138 -1.91 -0.29 15.94
C LYS A 138 -2.26 1.20 15.82
N GLN A 139 -1.82 1.82 14.73
CA GLN A 139 -2.00 3.23 14.46
C GLN A 139 -2.28 3.43 12.97
N GLU A 140 -3.28 4.24 12.68
CA GLU A 140 -3.54 4.72 11.33
C GLU A 140 -3.05 6.15 11.17
N HIS A 141 -2.66 6.46 9.94
CA HIS A 141 -2.28 7.77 9.49
C HIS A 141 -3.26 8.25 8.43
N VAL A 142 -3.68 9.51 8.54
CA VAL A 142 -4.47 10.20 7.53
C VAL A 142 -3.57 11.23 6.87
N LEU A 143 -3.17 10.94 5.63
CA LEU A 143 -2.37 11.84 4.80
C LEU A 143 -3.30 12.74 3.99
N VAL A 144 -3.18 14.05 4.21
CA VAL A 144 -3.92 15.07 3.44
C VAL A 144 -2.96 15.71 2.46
N MET A 145 -3.18 15.47 1.17
CA MET A 145 -2.28 15.87 0.09
C MET A 145 -3.01 16.72 -0.94
N LYS A 146 -2.29 17.63 -1.59
CA LYS A 146 -2.79 18.43 -2.72
C LYS A 146 -1.88 18.24 -3.94
N PRO A 147 -2.42 18.26 -5.17
CA PRO A 147 -1.60 18.30 -6.37
C PRO A 147 -0.60 19.45 -6.32
N LYS A 148 0.60 19.22 -6.85
CA LYS A 148 1.58 20.27 -7.12
C LYS A 148 1.12 21.19 -8.24
#